data_AF-A0A3B0ARG8-F1
#
_entry.id   AF-A0A3B0ARG8-F1
#
_cell.length_a   1.000
_cell.length_b   1.000
_cell.length_c   1.000
_cell.angle_alpha   90.00
_cell.angle_beta   90.00
_cell.angle_gamma   90.00
#
_symmetry.space_group_name_H-M   'P 1'
#
loop_
_entity.id
_entity.type
_entity.pdbx_description
1 polymer ?
#
loop_
_entity_poly.entity_id
_entity_poly.type
_entity_poly.pdbx_seq_one_letter_code
_entity_poly.pdbx_strand_id
1 'polypeptide(L)'
;MMHLRTPAARFLTAASLVTGLVLTGCTTSPSRPAADPDEVIKAATQRLTDACLTRQGLTPYRPGQSPPPAAEQQRVSDALFGAGPAELSVALPTGHVVRAHTDGCLAAAQQRLYGDQPRWFRTSVIVNNLEPEAGRTHRSLAEVRDRHRAEIADWRRLRGHALAAATTLLDTPPPTGDTRP
;
A
#
# COMPACT_ATOMS: atom_id res chain seq x y z
N MET A 1 34.12 -42.42 29.02
CA MET A 1 35.03 -42.36 30.18
C MET A 1 34.66 -41.16 31.03
N MET A 2 34.55 -41.39 32.34
CA MET A 2 34.48 -40.43 33.46
C MET A 2 33.26 -39.51 33.60
N HIS A 3 32.27 -40.04 34.32
CA HIS A 3 31.46 -39.31 35.30
C HIS A 3 32.32 -38.83 36.48
N LEU A 4 32.13 -37.59 36.93
CA LEU A 4 32.25 -37.20 38.35
C LEU A 4 31.15 -36.15 38.63
N ARG A 5 30.06 -36.52 39.31
CA ARG A 5 29.86 -36.57 40.78
C ARG A 5 29.83 -35.20 41.46
N THR A 6 28.61 -34.82 41.81
CA THR A 6 28.18 -33.84 42.82
C THR A 6 28.86 -34.04 44.18
N PRO A 7 28.90 -33.00 45.02
CA PRO A 7 28.23 -33.15 46.31
C PRO A 7 27.36 -31.95 46.71
N ALA A 8 26.29 -32.30 47.42
CA ALA A 8 25.33 -31.42 48.07
C ALA A 8 25.83 -30.95 49.46
N ALA A 9 25.16 -29.92 50.00
CA ALA A 9 24.91 -29.58 51.42
C ALA A 9 25.19 -28.09 51.70
N ARG A 10 24.45 -27.33 52.50
CA ARG A 10 23.27 -27.52 53.38
C ARG A 10 23.00 -26.16 54.07
N PHE A 11 21.72 -25.85 54.37
CA PHE A 11 21.23 -25.05 55.53
C PHE A 11 21.61 -23.54 55.62
N LEU A 12 20.85 -22.56 56.13
CA LEU A 12 19.66 -22.46 57.01
C LEU A 12 19.07 -21.01 56.92
N THR A 13 17.74 -20.90 56.98
CA THR A 13 16.87 -19.83 57.58
C THR A 13 17.27 -18.35 57.71
N ALA A 14 16.33 -17.46 57.34
CA ALA A 14 15.74 -16.33 58.12
C ALA A 14 15.45 -15.12 57.19
N ALA A 15 14.19 -14.79 56.89
CA ALA A 15 13.33 -13.85 57.63
C ALA A 15 13.34 -12.41 57.05
N SER A 16 12.13 -11.97 56.64
CA SER A 16 11.65 -10.58 56.62
C SER A 16 12.23 -9.58 55.61
N LEU A 17 11.40 -9.11 54.67
CA LEU A 17 10.81 -7.76 54.72
C LEU A 17 9.97 -7.48 53.47
N VAL A 18 8.69 -7.21 53.70
CA VAL A 18 7.76 -6.62 52.74
C VAL A 18 8.30 -5.27 52.31
N THR A 19 8.57 -5.09 51.02
CA THR A 19 8.69 -3.76 50.41
C THR A 19 7.84 -3.75 49.15
N GLY A 20 6.64 -3.18 49.25
CA GLY A 20 5.78 -2.91 48.11
C GLY A 20 6.39 -1.81 47.25
N LEU A 21 7.05 -2.20 46.16
CA LEU A 21 7.45 -1.28 45.10
C LEU A 21 6.21 -1.02 44.23
N VAL A 22 5.55 0.12 44.46
CA VAL A 22 4.60 0.65 43.48
C VAL A 22 5.43 1.17 42.30
N LEU A 23 5.69 0.29 41.33
CA LEU A 23 6.18 0.69 40.03
C LEU A 23 5.03 1.39 39.32
N THR A 24 4.94 2.72 39.46
CA THR A 24 4.32 3.58 38.45
C THR A 24 5.20 3.49 37.20
N GLY A 25 5.09 2.36 36.49
CA GLY A 25 5.66 2.22 35.17
C GLY A 25 4.86 3.12 34.24
N CYS A 26 5.44 4.25 33.85
CA CYS A 26 5.05 4.88 32.61
C CYS A 26 5.26 3.83 31.52
N THR A 27 4.19 3.16 31.11
CA THR A 27 4.22 2.31 29.93
C THR A 27 4.37 3.25 28.74
N THR A 28 5.61 3.60 28.41
CA THR A 28 5.95 4.13 27.10
C THR A 28 5.60 3.00 26.14
N SER A 29 4.37 3.01 25.62
CA SER A 29 3.98 2.08 24.58
C SER A 29 5.02 2.20 23.47
N PRO A 30 5.67 1.10 23.05
CA PRO A 30 6.61 1.18 21.95
C PRO A 30 5.86 1.77 20.77
N SER A 31 6.31 2.94 20.31
CA SER A 31 5.76 3.59 19.13
C SER A 31 5.75 2.56 18.01
N ARG A 32 4.56 2.17 17.56
CA ARG A 32 4.41 1.26 16.42
C ARG A 32 5.24 1.86 15.26
N PRO A 33 6.09 1.08 14.58
CA PRO A 33 6.79 1.57 13.39
C PRO A 33 5.78 2.23 12.46
N ALA A 34 6.10 3.42 11.95
CA ALA A 34 5.27 4.07 10.95
C ALA A 34 5.03 3.07 9.81
N ALA A 35 3.77 2.88 9.42
CA ALA A 35 3.44 1.98 8.33
C ALA A 35 4.14 2.43 7.05
N ASP A 36 4.62 1.48 6.25
CA ASP A 36 5.21 1.76 4.94
C ASP A 36 4.20 2.57 4.10
N PRO A 37 4.56 3.80 3.64
CA PRO A 37 3.69 4.62 2.82
C PRO A 37 3.05 3.89 1.63
N ASP A 38 3.78 2.98 1.00
CA ASP A 38 3.29 2.22 -0.16
C ASP A 38 2.19 1.25 0.25
N GLU A 39 2.36 0.57 1.38
CA GLU A 39 1.35 -0.34 1.92
C GLU A 39 0.10 0.43 2.41
N VAL A 40 0.25 1.65 2.93
CA VAL A 40 -0.88 2.52 3.28
C VAL A 40 -1.69 2.92 2.04
N ILE A 41 -1.02 3.40 1.00
CA ILE A 41 -1.67 3.79 -0.27
C ILE A 41 -2.33 2.57 -0.93
N LYS A 42 -1.68 1.41 -0.90
CA LYS A 42 -2.19 0.15 -1.44
C LYS A 42 -3.42 -0.34 -0.68
N ALA A 43 -3.39 -0.32 0.65
CA ALA A 43 -4.55 -0.68 1.47
C ALA A 43 -5.75 0.25 1.22
N ALA A 44 -5.52 1.56 1.11
CA ALA A 44 -6.55 2.52 0.77
C ALA A 44 -7.12 2.29 -0.64
N THR A 45 -6.24 2.00 -1.61
CA THR A 45 -6.64 1.66 -2.98
C THR A 45 -7.54 0.42 -2.97
N GLN A 46 -7.14 -0.64 -2.28
CA GLN A 46 -7.92 -1.88 -2.16
C GLN A 46 -9.29 -1.62 -1.53
N ARG A 47 -9.35 -0.86 -0.41
CA ARG A 47 -10.64 -0.50 0.23
C ARG A 47 -11.55 0.26 -0.72
N LEU A 48 -11.01 1.17 -1.51
CA LEU A 48 -11.78 1.95 -2.50
C LEU A 48 -12.28 1.08 -3.66
N THR A 49 -11.43 0.21 -4.21
CA THR A 49 -11.82 -0.69 -5.30
C THR A 49 -12.84 -1.72 -4.84
N ASP A 50 -12.67 -2.31 -3.67
CA ASP A 50 -13.60 -3.30 -3.11
C ASP A 50 -14.98 -2.68 -2.85
N ALA A 51 -15.01 -1.47 -2.29
CA ALA A 51 -16.26 -0.74 -2.07
C ALA A 51 -16.94 -0.36 -3.40
N CYS A 52 -16.16 -0.01 -4.42
CA CYS A 52 -16.68 0.27 -5.75
C CYS A 52 -17.30 -0.98 -6.41
N LEU A 53 -16.58 -2.10 -6.42
CA LEU A 53 -17.08 -3.37 -6.95
C LEU A 53 -18.34 -3.83 -6.20
N THR A 54 -18.34 -3.73 -4.88
CA THR A 54 -19.50 -4.09 -4.04
C THR A 54 -20.73 -3.25 -4.37
N ARG A 55 -20.57 -1.93 -4.59
CA ARG A 55 -21.67 -1.05 -5.03
C ARG A 55 -22.24 -1.43 -6.40
N GLN A 56 -21.44 -2.07 -7.24
CA GLN A 56 -21.86 -2.61 -8.55
C GLN A 56 -22.43 -4.04 -8.45
N GLY A 57 -22.60 -4.58 -7.24
CA GLY A 57 -23.09 -5.95 -7.02
C GLY A 57 -22.08 -7.03 -7.40
N LEU A 58 -20.78 -6.69 -7.42
CA LEU A 58 -19.69 -7.62 -7.73
C LEU A 58 -18.93 -7.99 -6.46
N THR A 59 -18.44 -9.23 -6.40
CA THR A 59 -17.64 -9.72 -5.29
C THR A 59 -16.15 -9.57 -5.61
N PRO A 60 -15.36 -8.82 -4.82
CA PRO A 60 -13.91 -8.76 -4.99
C PRO A 60 -13.28 -10.14 -4.76
N TYR A 61 -12.35 -10.54 -5.63
CA TYR A 61 -11.64 -11.81 -5.48
C TYR A 61 -10.72 -11.77 -4.26
N ARG A 62 -10.77 -12.81 -3.41
CA ARG A 62 -9.81 -12.99 -2.32
C ARG A 62 -8.92 -14.21 -2.54
N PRO A 63 -7.61 -14.13 -2.22
CA PRO A 63 -6.73 -15.29 -2.24
C PRO A 63 -7.32 -16.43 -1.38
N GLY A 64 -7.30 -17.65 -1.92
CA GLY A 64 -7.82 -18.85 -1.25
C GLY A 64 -9.31 -19.15 -1.53
N GLN A 65 -10.00 -18.32 -2.31
CA GLN A 65 -11.32 -18.65 -2.84
C GLN A 65 -11.19 -19.39 -4.18
N SER A 66 -12.11 -20.35 -4.41
CA SER A 66 -12.28 -20.93 -5.74
C SER A 66 -12.57 -19.83 -6.76
N PRO A 67 -11.93 -19.85 -7.94
CA PRO A 67 -12.16 -18.82 -8.95
C PRO A 67 -13.62 -18.86 -9.42
N PRO A 68 -14.27 -17.69 -9.59
CA PRO A 68 -15.64 -17.64 -10.10
C PRO A 68 -15.68 -18.08 -11.58
N PRO A 69 -16.86 -18.32 -12.16
CA PRO A 69 -16.98 -18.60 -13.59
C PRO A 69 -16.31 -17.51 -14.45
N ALA A 70 -15.77 -17.89 -15.62
CA ALA A 70 -15.04 -16.96 -16.49
C ALA A 70 -15.82 -15.68 -16.85
N ALA A 71 -17.13 -15.79 -17.06
CA ALA A 71 -17.99 -14.64 -17.34
C ALA A 71 -18.04 -13.65 -16.15
N GLU A 72 -18.03 -14.15 -14.91
CA GLU A 72 -17.98 -13.29 -13.72
C GLU A 72 -16.57 -12.69 -13.54
N GLN A 73 -15.52 -13.46 -13.81
CA GLN A 73 -14.14 -12.94 -13.83
C GLN A 73 -14.01 -11.76 -14.81
N GLN A 74 -14.56 -11.90 -16.02
CA GLN A 74 -14.53 -10.83 -17.02
C GLN A 74 -15.29 -9.60 -16.53
N ARG A 75 -16.51 -9.77 -15.99
CA ARG A 75 -17.29 -8.65 -15.42
C ARG A 75 -16.56 -7.92 -14.30
N VAL A 76 -15.87 -8.65 -13.42
CA VAL A 76 -15.05 -8.06 -12.35
C VAL A 76 -13.85 -7.33 -12.94
N SER A 77 -13.18 -7.91 -13.94
CA SER A 77 -12.05 -7.29 -14.64
C SER A 77 -12.45 -5.97 -15.30
N ASP A 78 -13.54 -5.97 -16.07
CA ASP A 78 -14.09 -4.79 -16.75
C ASP A 78 -14.47 -3.69 -15.74
N ALA A 79 -15.13 -4.07 -14.65
CA ALA A 79 -15.48 -3.11 -13.60
C ALA A 79 -14.26 -2.58 -12.83
N LEU A 80 -13.23 -3.41 -12.61
CA LEU A 80 -12.04 -3.03 -11.86
C LEU A 80 -11.12 -2.12 -12.69
N PHE A 81 -10.82 -2.53 -13.92
CA PHE A 81 -9.82 -1.92 -14.77
C PHE A 81 -10.38 -0.94 -15.81
N GLY A 82 -11.69 -0.94 -16.03
CA GLY A 82 -12.34 -0.18 -17.10
C GLY A 82 -12.64 -1.07 -18.30
N ALA A 83 -13.66 -0.68 -19.07
CA ALA A 83 -14.09 -1.35 -20.31
C ALA A 83 -14.22 -0.37 -21.48
N GLY A 84 -14.15 0.93 -21.22
CA GLY A 84 -14.10 1.97 -22.24
C GLY A 84 -12.75 2.03 -22.96
N PRO A 85 -12.60 2.92 -23.96
CA PRO A 85 -11.31 3.17 -24.58
C PRO A 85 -10.29 3.65 -23.53
N ALA A 86 -9.03 3.22 -23.65
CA ALA A 86 -7.96 3.77 -22.82
C ALA A 86 -7.65 5.21 -23.24
N GLU A 87 -7.88 6.16 -22.33
CA GLU A 87 -7.76 7.60 -22.62
C GLU A 87 -6.39 8.18 -22.24
N LEU A 88 -5.64 7.51 -21.35
CA LEU A 88 -4.29 7.94 -20.97
C LEU A 88 -3.23 7.16 -21.74
N SER A 89 -2.19 7.86 -22.19
CA SER A 89 -1.09 7.27 -22.97
C SER A 89 0.23 8.00 -22.73
N VAL A 90 1.30 7.24 -22.55
CA VAL A 90 2.67 7.75 -22.46
C VAL A 90 3.57 6.90 -23.35
N ALA A 91 4.21 7.54 -24.33
CA ALA A 91 5.27 6.92 -25.12
C ALA A 91 6.59 7.02 -24.33
N LEU A 92 7.28 5.90 -24.18
CA LEU A 92 8.56 5.80 -23.50
C LEU A 92 9.72 5.87 -24.49
N PRO A 93 10.91 6.37 -24.08
CA PRO A 93 12.11 6.33 -24.92
C PRO A 93 12.56 4.93 -25.34
N THR A 94 12.06 3.89 -24.66
CA THR A 94 12.23 2.47 -25.02
C THR A 94 11.47 2.07 -26.30
N GLY A 95 10.53 2.90 -26.77
CA GLY A 95 9.65 2.62 -27.91
C GLY A 95 8.31 2.00 -27.50
N HIS A 96 8.13 1.67 -26.21
CA HIS A 96 6.85 1.17 -25.69
C HIS A 96 5.87 2.32 -25.45
N VAL A 97 4.57 2.02 -25.56
CA VAL A 97 3.49 2.94 -25.19
C VAL A 97 2.71 2.31 -24.04
N VAL A 98 2.69 2.98 -22.90
CA VAL A 98 1.89 2.58 -21.74
C VAL A 98 0.55 3.29 -21.83
N ARG A 99 -0.54 2.54 -21.66
CA ARG A 99 -1.91 3.05 -21.69
C ARG A 99 -2.64 2.74 -20.40
N ALA A 100 -3.60 3.57 -20.03
CA ALA A 100 -4.51 3.31 -18.93
C ALA A 100 -5.92 3.82 -19.24
N HIS A 101 -6.89 3.12 -18.68
CA HIS A 101 -8.28 3.52 -18.62
C HIS A 101 -8.48 4.64 -17.60
N THR A 102 -9.42 5.52 -17.87
CA THR A 102 -9.91 6.57 -16.96
C THR A 102 -11.23 6.17 -16.29
N ASP A 103 -11.83 5.07 -16.74
CA ASP A 103 -12.99 4.42 -16.14
C ASP A 103 -12.60 3.21 -15.27
N GLY A 104 -13.60 2.63 -14.61
CA GLY A 104 -13.42 1.51 -13.69
C GLY A 104 -13.06 1.92 -12.26
N CYS A 105 -13.14 0.95 -11.35
CA CYS A 105 -12.96 1.16 -9.92
C CYS A 105 -11.52 1.58 -9.56
N LEU A 106 -10.52 1.07 -10.27
CA LEU A 106 -9.13 1.44 -10.04
C LEU A 106 -8.85 2.90 -10.44
N ALA A 107 -9.35 3.33 -11.60
CA ALA A 107 -9.21 4.72 -12.04
C ALA A 107 -9.88 5.69 -11.06
N ALA A 108 -11.10 5.37 -10.61
CA ALA A 108 -11.81 6.16 -9.62
C ALA A 108 -11.06 6.22 -8.27
N ALA A 109 -10.45 5.12 -7.83
CA ALA A 109 -9.63 5.09 -6.62
C ALA A 109 -8.38 5.98 -6.78
N GLN A 110 -7.68 5.88 -7.91
CA GLN A 110 -6.52 6.71 -8.21
C GLN A 110 -6.89 8.20 -8.26
N GLN A 111 -7.97 8.57 -8.94
CA GLN A 111 -8.44 9.95 -8.99
C GLN A 111 -8.76 10.48 -7.59
N ARG A 112 -9.36 9.67 -6.72
CA ARG A 112 -9.66 10.06 -5.34
C ARG A 112 -8.41 10.25 -4.48
N LEU A 113 -7.41 9.39 -4.61
CA LEU A 113 -6.19 9.44 -3.80
C LEU A 113 -5.21 10.50 -4.30
N TYR A 114 -4.97 10.55 -5.61
CA TYR A 114 -3.96 11.43 -6.22
C TYR A 114 -4.51 12.80 -6.64
N GLY A 115 -5.83 12.92 -6.86
CA GLY A 115 -6.50 14.17 -7.26
C GLY A 115 -6.32 14.56 -8.73
N ASP A 116 -5.15 14.33 -9.31
CA ASP A 116 -4.84 14.60 -10.72
C ASP A 116 -4.38 13.29 -11.39
N GLN A 117 -5.35 12.46 -11.81
CA GLN A 117 -5.05 11.16 -12.40
C GLN A 117 -4.16 11.24 -13.66
N PRO A 118 -4.39 12.15 -14.64
CA PRO A 118 -3.53 12.25 -15.81
C PRO A 118 -2.07 12.59 -15.46
N ARG A 119 -1.84 13.55 -14.54
CA ARG A 119 -0.48 13.90 -14.12
C ARG A 119 0.17 12.80 -13.30
N TRP A 120 -0.59 12.15 -12.41
CA TRP A 120 -0.14 10.97 -11.67
C TRP A 120 0.29 9.84 -12.59
N PHE A 121 -0.54 9.49 -13.58
CA PHE A 121 -0.24 8.45 -14.55
C PHE A 121 1.05 8.77 -15.31
N ARG A 122 1.16 9.98 -15.88
CA ARG A 122 2.34 10.39 -16.64
C ARG A 122 3.62 10.29 -15.81
N THR A 123 3.62 10.90 -14.64
CA THR A 123 4.83 10.98 -13.80
C THR A 123 5.22 9.61 -13.24
N SER A 124 4.25 8.77 -12.87
CA SER A 124 4.51 7.39 -12.44
C SER A 124 5.09 6.52 -13.53
N VAL A 125 4.54 6.58 -14.75
CA VAL A 125 5.05 5.82 -15.88
C VAL A 125 6.50 6.23 -16.17
N ILE A 126 6.81 7.53 -16.17
CA ILE A 126 8.18 8.02 -16.40
C ILE A 126 9.12 7.55 -15.27
N VAL A 127 8.78 7.81 -14.01
CA VAL A 127 9.64 7.50 -12.85
C VAL A 127 9.89 5.99 -12.71
N ASN A 128 8.90 5.15 -12.98
CA ASN A 128 9.04 3.69 -12.90
C ASN A 128 9.83 3.09 -14.08
N ASN A 129 10.16 3.89 -15.10
CA ASN A 129 10.88 3.43 -16.30
C ASN A 129 12.24 4.13 -16.51
N LEU A 130 12.76 4.86 -15.53
CA LEU A 130 14.05 5.57 -15.65
C LEU A 130 15.23 4.62 -15.87
N GLU A 131 15.23 3.45 -15.24
CA GLU A 131 16.29 2.45 -15.41
C GLU A 131 16.24 1.78 -16.80
N PRO A 132 15.09 1.30 -17.29
CA PRO A 132 14.93 0.90 -18.68
C PRO A 132 15.36 1.97 -19.69
N GLU A 133 15.04 3.25 -19.46
CA GLU A 133 15.48 4.35 -20.31
C GLU A 133 17.00 4.52 -20.30
N ALA A 134 17.64 4.46 -19.13
CA ALA A 134 19.09 4.56 -19.00
C ALA A 134 19.79 3.47 -19.84
N GLY A 135 19.31 2.23 -19.71
CA GLY A 135 19.79 1.10 -20.51
C GLY A 135 19.60 1.31 -22.01
N ARG A 136 18.40 1.74 -22.45
CA ARG A 136 18.09 1.96 -23.87
C ARG A 136 18.91 3.08 -24.51
N THR A 137 19.17 4.14 -23.76
CA THR A 137 19.82 5.36 -24.26
C THR A 137 21.33 5.36 -24.08
N HIS A 138 21.90 4.31 -23.46
CA HIS A 138 23.32 4.21 -23.11
C HIS A 138 23.80 5.38 -22.25
N ARG A 139 22.99 5.75 -21.25
CA ARG A 139 23.28 6.85 -20.33
C ARG A 139 23.28 6.33 -18.90
N SER A 140 23.94 7.05 -17.99
CA SER A 140 23.86 6.72 -16.58
C SER A 140 22.47 7.03 -16.02
N LEU A 141 22.06 6.29 -14.99
CA LEU A 141 20.80 6.54 -14.29
C LEU A 141 20.78 7.93 -13.64
N ALA A 142 21.94 8.47 -13.24
CA ALA A 142 22.05 9.83 -12.70
C ALA A 142 21.68 10.89 -13.74
N GLU A 143 22.22 10.79 -14.97
CA GLU A 143 21.88 11.71 -16.06
C GLU A 143 20.41 11.60 -16.49
N VAL A 144 19.83 10.40 -16.46
CA VAL A 144 18.40 10.21 -16.73
C VAL A 144 17.55 10.86 -15.62
N ARG A 145 17.91 10.66 -14.35
CA ARG A 145 17.23 11.30 -13.21
C ARG A 145 17.30 12.83 -13.25
N ASP A 146 18.45 13.40 -13.63
CA ASP A 146 18.62 14.85 -13.74
C ASP A 146 17.71 15.46 -14.81
N ARG A 147 17.59 14.79 -15.96
CA ARG A 147 16.67 15.18 -17.03
C ARG A 147 15.20 15.13 -16.60
N HIS A 148 14.82 14.11 -15.82
CA HIS A 148 13.45 13.92 -15.33
C HIS A 148 13.22 14.48 -13.92
N ARG A 149 14.04 15.44 -13.46
CA ARG A 149 13.95 15.98 -12.10
C ARG A 149 12.59 16.60 -11.79
N ALA A 150 11.92 17.19 -12.79
CA ALA A 150 10.60 17.79 -12.63
C ALA A 150 9.53 16.71 -12.43
N GLU A 151 9.53 15.67 -13.25
CA GLU A 151 8.63 14.52 -13.13
C GLU A 151 8.83 13.78 -11.80
N ILE A 152 10.07 13.63 -11.34
CA ILE A 152 10.39 13.06 -10.02
C ILE A 152 9.81 13.93 -8.90
N ALA A 153 9.97 15.26 -8.99
CA ALA A 153 9.42 16.17 -8.00
C ALA A 153 7.88 16.13 -7.99
N ASP A 154 7.24 16.07 -9.16
CA ASP A 154 5.79 15.96 -9.30
C ASP A 154 5.27 14.64 -8.73
N TRP A 155 5.91 13.53 -9.08
CA TRP A 155 5.59 12.20 -8.57
C TRP A 155 5.64 12.16 -7.03
N ARG A 156 6.68 12.74 -6.42
CA ARG A 156 6.80 12.85 -4.96
C ARG A 156 5.66 13.66 -4.34
N ARG A 157 5.29 14.80 -4.93
CA ARG A 157 4.19 15.64 -4.41
C ARG A 157 2.85 14.91 -4.48
N LEU A 158 2.55 14.27 -5.61
CA LEU A 158 1.32 13.50 -5.79
C LEU A 158 1.25 12.31 -4.84
N ARG A 159 2.37 11.62 -4.60
CA ARG A 159 2.43 10.54 -3.59
C ARG A 159 2.26 11.04 -2.16
N GLY A 160 2.82 12.21 -1.82
CA GLY A 160 2.58 12.83 -0.52
C GLY A 160 1.10 13.14 -0.29
N HIS A 161 0.43 13.69 -1.32
CA HIS A 161 -1.02 13.90 -1.28
C HIS A 161 -1.80 12.59 -1.11
N ALA A 162 -1.47 11.57 -1.91
CA ALA A 162 -2.12 10.26 -1.83
C ALA A 162 -1.92 9.57 -0.48
N LEU A 163 -0.74 9.70 0.13
CA LEU A 163 -0.50 9.18 1.48
C LEU A 163 -1.41 9.87 2.50
N ALA A 164 -1.49 11.20 2.49
CA ALA A 164 -2.36 11.95 3.40
C ALA A 164 -3.85 11.58 3.22
N ALA A 165 -4.29 11.45 1.96
CA ALA A 165 -5.65 11.02 1.63
C ALA A 165 -5.92 9.57 2.07
N ALA A 166 -4.95 8.67 1.87
CA ALA A 166 -5.03 7.26 2.25
C ALA A 166 -5.12 7.09 3.77
N THR A 167 -4.25 7.77 4.53
CA THR A 167 -4.28 7.78 6.00
C THR A 167 -5.65 8.24 6.50
N THR A 168 -6.14 9.38 6.02
CA THR A 168 -7.46 9.91 6.41
C THR A 168 -8.58 8.90 6.11
N LEU A 169 -8.54 8.27 4.94
CA LEU A 169 -9.54 7.27 4.54
C LEU A 169 -9.51 6.02 5.43
N LEU A 170 -8.32 5.56 5.81
CA LEU A 170 -8.16 4.35 6.62
C LEU A 170 -8.50 4.59 8.10
N ASP A 171 -8.18 5.78 8.62
CA ASP A 171 -8.48 6.18 10.00
C ASP A 171 -9.97 6.47 10.21
N THR A 172 -10.70 6.81 9.15
CA THR A 172 -12.15 7.06 9.24
C THR A 172 -12.91 5.72 9.24
N PRO A 173 -13.65 5.39 10.32
CA PRO A 173 -14.49 4.21 10.33
C PRO A 173 -15.55 4.32 9.23
N PRO A 174 -15.90 3.21 8.55
CA PRO A 174 -17.03 3.23 7.64
C PRO A 174 -18.28 3.70 8.40
N PRO A 175 -19.17 4.48 7.76
CA PRO A 175 -20.42 4.87 8.42
C PRO A 175 -21.15 3.60 8.87
N THR A 176 -21.44 3.50 10.16
CA THR A 176 -22.38 2.51 10.68
C THR A 176 -23.71 2.81 10.02
N GLY A 177 -24.09 1.98 9.04
CA GLY A 177 -25.37 2.14 8.37
C GLY A 177 -26.47 2.06 9.40
N ASP A 178 -27.26 3.12 9.52
CA ASP A 178 -28.56 3.04 10.18
C ASP A 178 -29.31 1.87 9.55
N THR A 179 -29.78 0.95 10.39
CA THR A 179 -30.80 -0.02 10.03
C THR A 179 -31.98 0.77 9.46
N ARG A 180 -32.15 0.72 8.14
CA ARG A 180 -33.35 1.26 7.49
C ARG A 180 -34.57 0.49 8.03
N PRO A 181 -35.66 1.17 8.44
CA PRO A 181 -36.86 0.54 8.97
C PRO A 181 -37.52 -0.43 7.99
#